data_AF-A0A8R1IMY8-F1
#
_entry.id   AF-A0A8R1IMY8-F1
#
_cell.length_a   1.000
_cell.length_b   1.000
_cell.length_c   1.000
_cell.angle_alpha   90.00
_cell.angle_beta   90.00
_cell.angle_gamma   90.00
#
_symmetry.space_group_name_H-M   'P 1'
#
loop_
_entity.id
_entity.type
_entity.pdbx_description
1 polymer ?
#
loop_
_entity_poly.entity_id
_entity_poly.type
_entity_poly.pdbx_seq_one_letter_code
_entity_poly.pdbx_strand_id
1 'polypeptide(L)'
;MPGEKASEGGDDKIEMDASFSPQFVWEVNRVKSDIQRLVDNNFTREFFRPLSSNMADNTAILRVQFNNLMSKMEEKEKQSLVKELIKMVHHVAPDKTFVGTNYESVVDQLLQYAHERGVISTTLCAEGLIMTTDFRLCSRIDQKKWKFIQECIQTIDYKGIRNILRYILESQLRRLPYSLAPEQMKELRIVEDVVLHIIDRESNLMPPLITLSEIMRGMPKQAHMFPRLTERLANLSVYFRPIADLAHVNGRSFIYPIPMHPSFFPQTCFWEDPAHQNAFVQSHHTLPYRLEHTHPYLYTLYMILRQPWGKDSFNVKGGKTKSHWDVLISVMICEAMAAAESLPEHERIPRYQWDNIVNIAVYGVLQHLLIPKNFFKVLKGLIRTCRYTRARDEVMWVVFQIVGSHGNHVRIDDSVQEIVDLYHDLFDGDVTWTGASDHPALFARFLAAACTWMSLERDVPDKLPEPNNTIKNHIKFIHDGCENFNFDSSNTAMLAVLINAGRFLMFTTTKIEKNRFP
;
A
#
# COMPACT_ATOMS: atom_id res chain seq x y z
N MET A 1 -33.36 -9.74 -51.24
CA MET A 1 -33.56 -9.06 -49.94
C MET A 1 -32.99 -9.95 -48.86
N PRO A 2 -31.92 -9.48 -48.21
CA PRO A 2 -32.05 -8.96 -46.84
C PRO A 2 -31.50 -7.53 -46.74
N GLY A 3 -32.15 -6.73 -45.90
CA GLY A 3 -32.07 -5.27 -45.89
C GLY A 3 -30.82 -4.69 -45.23
N GLU A 4 -30.35 -3.61 -45.84
CA GLU A 4 -29.48 -2.59 -45.25
C GLU A 4 -30.10 -2.05 -43.95
N LYS A 5 -29.37 -2.13 -42.85
CA LYS A 5 -29.59 -1.25 -41.69
C LYS A 5 -28.73 -0.01 -41.88
N ALA A 6 -29.39 1.07 -42.29
CA ALA A 6 -28.85 2.42 -42.23
C ALA A 6 -28.48 2.75 -40.77
N SER A 7 -27.32 3.37 -40.61
CA SER A 7 -26.82 3.95 -39.37
C SER A 7 -27.70 5.13 -38.96
N GLU A 8 -28.50 4.96 -37.91
CA GLU A 8 -29.08 6.09 -37.20
C GLU A 8 -28.01 6.70 -36.29
N GLY A 9 -27.60 7.92 -36.62
CA GLY A 9 -26.72 8.75 -35.79
C GLY A 9 -27.42 9.07 -34.47
N GLY A 10 -26.83 8.57 -33.39
CA GLY A 10 -27.17 8.99 -32.03
C GLY A 10 -26.78 10.45 -31.85
N ASP A 11 -27.79 11.27 -31.55
CA ASP A 11 -27.67 12.66 -31.14
C ASP A 11 -27.00 12.69 -29.76
N ASP A 12 -25.67 12.76 -29.72
CA ASP A 12 -24.87 12.84 -28.48
C ASP A 12 -25.11 14.20 -27.78
N LYS A 13 -26.26 14.32 -27.11
CA LYS A 13 -26.49 15.39 -26.14
C LYS A 13 -25.61 15.14 -24.92
N ILE A 14 -24.53 15.89 -24.86
CA ILE A 14 -23.56 15.85 -23.77
C ILE A 14 -24.25 16.35 -22.48
N GLU A 15 -24.39 15.46 -21.50
CA GLU A 15 -24.85 15.80 -20.15
C GLU A 15 -23.80 16.69 -19.46
N MET A 16 -24.12 17.96 -19.32
CA MET A 16 -23.38 18.87 -18.44
C MET A 16 -24.01 18.89 -17.05
N ASP A 17 -23.18 19.19 -16.05
CA ASP A 17 -23.58 19.29 -14.63
C ASP A 17 -24.82 20.18 -14.45
N ALA A 18 -25.78 19.72 -13.64
CA ALA A 18 -27.06 20.40 -13.37
C ALA A 18 -26.88 21.77 -12.69
N SER A 19 -25.66 22.12 -12.25
CA SER A 19 -25.30 23.42 -11.70
C SER A 19 -25.25 24.56 -12.72
N PHE A 20 -25.21 24.27 -14.02
CA PHE A 20 -25.07 25.30 -15.06
C PHE A 20 -26.41 25.76 -15.64
N SER A 21 -26.49 27.02 -16.05
CA SER A 21 -27.71 27.56 -16.65
C SER A 21 -28.04 26.87 -17.98
N PRO A 22 -29.33 26.64 -18.31
CA PRO A 22 -29.73 26.09 -19.60
C PRO A 22 -29.24 26.92 -20.80
N GLN A 23 -29.10 28.24 -20.59
CA GLN A 23 -28.57 29.16 -21.59
C GLN A 23 -27.09 28.88 -21.88
N PHE A 24 -26.27 28.68 -20.84
CA PHE A 24 -24.87 28.30 -21.00
C PHE A 24 -24.73 26.99 -21.78
N VAL A 25 -25.50 25.95 -21.43
CA VAL A 25 -25.49 24.66 -22.14
C VAL A 25 -25.83 24.83 -23.63
N TRP A 26 -26.82 25.66 -23.95
CA TRP A 26 -27.17 25.96 -25.34
C TRP A 26 -26.03 26.67 -26.08
N GLU A 27 -25.38 27.64 -25.44
CA GLU A 27 -24.25 28.37 -26.02
C GLU A 27 -23.03 27.47 -26.27
N VAL A 28 -22.70 26.58 -25.32
CA VAL A 28 -21.65 25.58 -25.51
C VAL A 28 -21.95 24.70 -26.72
N ASN A 29 -23.17 24.14 -26.79
CA ASN A 29 -23.56 23.29 -27.91
C ASN A 29 -23.55 24.03 -29.24
N ARG A 30 -23.92 25.32 -29.27
CA ARG A 30 -23.84 26.16 -30.47
C ARG A 30 -22.40 26.28 -30.97
N VAL A 31 -21.45 26.63 -30.08
CA VAL A 31 -20.03 26.72 -30.45
C VAL A 31 -19.52 25.38 -30.98
N LYS A 32 -19.91 24.27 -30.34
CA LYS A 32 -19.52 22.94 -30.79
C LYS A 32 -20.03 22.63 -32.18
N SER A 33 -21.31 22.90 -32.45
CA SER A 33 -21.91 22.71 -33.78
C SER A 33 -21.26 23.61 -34.83
N ASP A 34 -20.87 24.84 -34.48
CA ASP A 34 -20.20 25.74 -35.41
C ASP A 34 -18.78 25.25 -35.77
N ILE A 35 -18.04 24.71 -34.79
CA ILE A 35 -16.75 24.05 -35.03
C ILE A 35 -16.93 22.81 -35.90
N GLN A 36 -17.89 21.94 -35.57
CA GLN A 36 -18.18 20.73 -36.36
C GLN A 36 -18.53 21.06 -37.80
N ARG A 37 -19.41 22.05 -38.02
CA ARG A 37 -19.75 22.53 -39.37
C ARG A 37 -18.54 23.05 -40.13
N LEU A 38 -17.61 23.73 -39.45
CA LEU A 38 -16.40 24.24 -40.09
C LEU A 38 -15.43 23.12 -40.50
N VAL A 39 -15.28 22.10 -39.64
CA VAL A 39 -14.34 21.00 -39.86
C VAL A 39 -14.91 19.96 -40.83
N ASP A 40 -16.16 19.53 -40.63
CA ASP A 40 -16.77 18.43 -41.39
C ASP A 40 -17.22 18.88 -42.80
N ASN A 41 -17.71 20.12 -42.97
CA ASN A 41 -18.09 20.64 -44.30
C ASN A 41 -16.90 21.13 -45.13
N ASN A 42 -15.66 21.02 -44.64
CA ASN A 42 -14.47 21.47 -45.36
C ASN A 42 -13.96 20.45 -46.38
N PHE A 43 -14.42 19.19 -46.34
CA PHE A 43 -13.95 18.12 -47.24
C PHE A 43 -14.24 18.42 -48.72
N THR A 44 -15.34 19.12 -49.02
CA THR A 44 -15.70 19.55 -50.38
C THR A 44 -14.88 20.74 -50.89
N ARG A 45 -14.17 21.48 -50.02
CA ARG A 45 -13.38 22.67 -50.40
C ARG A 45 -11.91 22.37 -50.69
N GLU A 46 -11.35 21.26 -50.23
CA GLU A 46 -10.02 20.81 -50.68
C GLU A 46 -9.97 20.63 -52.20
N PHE A 47 -11.09 20.21 -52.82
CA PHE A 47 -11.24 20.10 -54.27
C PHE A 47 -11.12 21.44 -55.01
N PHE A 48 -11.38 22.57 -54.34
CA PHE A 48 -11.40 23.92 -54.91
C PHE A 48 -10.28 24.84 -54.38
N ARG A 49 -9.32 24.30 -53.62
CA ARG A 49 -8.20 25.03 -53.02
C ARG A 49 -7.38 25.91 -54.00
N PRO A 50 -7.22 25.58 -55.30
CA PRO A 50 -6.53 26.46 -56.25
C PRO A 50 -7.31 27.74 -56.60
N LEU A 51 -8.62 27.79 -56.37
CA LEU A 51 -9.52 28.88 -56.79
C LEU A 51 -9.84 29.88 -55.67
N SER A 52 -9.46 29.60 -54.42
CA SER A 52 -9.85 30.40 -53.25
C SER A 52 -8.70 31.22 -52.64
N SER A 53 -7.61 31.46 -53.37
CA SER A 53 -6.36 32.03 -52.83
C SER A 53 -6.46 33.45 -52.24
N ASN A 54 -7.59 34.14 -52.38
CA ASN A 54 -7.80 35.51 -51.90
C ASN A 54 -8.94 35.67 -50.88
N MET A 55 -9.56 34.60 -50.38
CA MET A 55 -10.65 34.69 -49.40
C MET A 55 -10.29 34.04 -48.07
N ALA A 56 -9.94 34.92 -47.14
CA ALA A 56 -10.30 34.92 -45.71
C ALA A 56 -9.89 33.72 -44.85
N ASP A 57 -9.12 34.05 -43.82
CA ASP A 57 -8.91 33.30 -42.60
C ASP A 57 -10.23 32.68 -42.08
N ASN A 58 -10.44 31.38 -42.36
CA ASN A 58 -11.73 30.68 -42.20
C ASN A 58 -12.22 30.62 -40.74
N THR A 59 -11.35 30.87 -39.77
CA THR A 59 -11.69 30.91 -38.35
C THR A 59 -11.97 32.32 -37.84
N ALA A 60 -11.85 33.37 -38.65
CA ALA A 60 -11.92 34.77 -38.19
C ALA A 60 -13.29 35.12 -37.57
N ILE A 61 -14.39 34.74 -38.22
CA ILE A 61 -15.75 34.97 -37.71
C ILE A 61 -15.97 34.16 -36.43
N LEU A 62 -15.54 32.90 -36.42
CA LEU A 62 -15.68 32.01 -35.28
C LEU A 62 -14.88 32.52 -34.07
N ARG A 63 -13.66 33.06 -34.29
CA ARG A 63 -12.83 33.69 -33.27
C ARG A 63 -13.51 34.89 -32.63
N VAL A 64 -14.12 35.76 -33.42
CA VAL A 64 -14.86 36.93 -32.90
C VAL A 64 -16.09 36.49 -32.11
N GLN A 65 -16.87 35.53 -32.63
CA GLN A 65 -18.05 35.00 -31.94
C GLN A 65 -17.69 34.30 -30.62
N PHE A 66 -16.66 33.47 -30.64
CA PHE A 66 -16.13 32.78 -29.47
C PHE A 66 -15.63 33.77 -28.42
N ASN A 67 -14.89 34.81 -28.83
CA ASN A 67 -14.39 35.84 -27.94
C ASN A 67 -15.53 36.63 -27.27
N ASN A 68 -16.52 37.07 -28.05
CA ASN A 68 -17.70 37.80 -27.55
C ASN A 68 -18.57 36.96 -26.61
N LEU A 69 -18.56 35.65 -26.79
CA LEU A 69 -19.23 34.71 -25.90
C LEU A 69 -18.46 34.58 -24.59
N MET A 70 -17.17 34.25 -24.68
CA MET A 70 -16.28 34.06 -23.53
C MET A 70 -16.17 35.32 -22.66
N SER A 71 -16.26 36.51 -23.25
CA SER A 71 -16.23 37.78 -22.50
C SER A 71 -17.43 37.98 -21.57
N LYS A 72 -18.54 37.28 -21.83
CA LYS A 72 -19.77 37.35 -21.02
C LYS A 72 -19.87 36.25 -19.97
N MET A 73 -19.00 35.25 -20.04
CA MET A 73 -18.99 34.09 -19.15
C MET A 73 -18.22 34.35 -17.86
N GLU A 74 -18.66 33.71 -16.78
CA GLU A 74 -17.88 33.63 -15.54
C GLU A 74 -16.66 32.71 -15.69
N GLU A 75 -15.67 32.83 -14.80
CA GLU A 75 -14.43 32.05 -14.91
C GLU A 75 -14.67 30.52 -14.84
N LYS A 76 -15.67 30.08 -14.04
CA LYS A 76 -16.07 28.67 -13.98
C LYS A 76 -16.67 28.17 -15.29
N GLU A 77 -17.47 29.00 -15.96
CA GLU A 77 -18.08 28.70 -17.25
C GLU A 77 -17.02 28.62 -18.35
N LYS A 78 -16.07 29.56 -18.38
CA LYS A 78 -14.91 29.52 -19.28
C LYS A 78 -14.13 28.21 -19.12
N GLN A 79 -13.81 27.82 -17.89
CA GLN A 79 -13.12 26.55 -17.61
C GLN A 79 -13.91 25.33 -18.09
N SER A 80 -15.23 25.33 -17.90
CA SER A 80 -16.09 24.25 -18.37
C SER A 80 -16.15 24.19 -19.89
N LEU A 81 -16.26 25.32 -20.58
CA LEU A 81 -16.24 25.36 -22.05
C LEU A 81 -14.92 24.82 -22.60
N VAL A 82 -13.77 25.22 -22.04
CA VAL A 82 -12.46 24.71 -22.47
C VAL A 82 -12.38 23.18 -22.30
N LYS A 83 -12.85 22.62 -21.19
CA LYS A 83 -12.92 21.16 -20.99
C LYS A 83 -13.78 20.47 -22.05
N GLU A 84 -14.90 21.07 -22.41
CA GLU A 84 -15.80 20.55 -23.43
C GLU A 84 -15.20 20.61 -24.85
N LEU A 85 -14.40 21.65 -25.15
CA LEU A 85 -13.63 21.72 -26.40
C LEU A 85 -12.52 20.66 -26.44
N ILE A 86 -11.81 20.44 -25.32
CA ILE A 86 -10.82 19.36 -25.21
C ILE A 86 -11.46 18.00 -25.48
N LYS A 87 -12.64 17.72 -24.90
CA LYS A 87 -13.37 16.47 -25.15
C LYS A 87 -13.69 16.29 -26.63
N MET A 88 -14.14 17.35 -27.31
CA MET A 88 -14.43 17.30 -28.74
C MET A 88 -13.21 16.87 -29.57
N VAL A 89 -12.03 17.44 -29.29
CA VAL A 89 -10.79 17.09 -30.01
C VAL A 89 -10.46 15.60 -29.85
N HIS A 90 -10.63 15.05 -28.65
CA HIS A 90 -10.31 13.64 -28.36
C HIS A 90 -11.40 12.62 -28.72
N HIS A 91 -12.64 13.07 -28.95
CA HIS A 91 -13.76 12.18 -29.29
C HIS A 91 -13.73 11.69 -30.75
N VAL A 92 -12.87 12.28 -31.58
CA VAL A 92 -12.67 11.82 -32.97
C VAL A 92 -12.04 10.43 -32.98
N ALA A 93 -12.65 9.52 -33.75
CA ALA A 93 -12.20 8.14 -33.84
C ALA A 93 -10.74 8.05 -34.37
N PRO A 94 -9.92 7.08 -33.90
CA PRO A 94 -8.49 7.02 -34.19
C PRO A 94 -8.15 6.85 -35.68
N ASP A 95 -9.08 6.33 -36.46
CA ASP A 95 -9.01 6.13 -37.92
C ASP A 95 -9.18 7.45 -38.71
N LYS A 96 -9.67 8.52 -38.07
CA LYS A 96 -9.88 9.85 -38.67
C LYS A 96 -8.88 10.89 -38.14
N THR A 97 -7.59 10.54 -38.11
CA THR A 97 -6.51 11.39 -37.59
C THR A 97 -6.45 12.79 -38.20
N PHE A 98 -6.70 12.90 -39.51
CA PHE A 98 -6.74 14.18 -40.23
C PHE A 98 -7.85 15.11 -39.71
N VAL A 99 -9.03 14.55 -39.44
CA VAL A 99 -10.18 15.28 -38.91
C VAL A 99 -9.87 15.78 -37.50
N GLY A 100 -9.32 14.91 -36.64
CA GLY A 100 -8.90 15.29 -35.28
C GLY A 100 -7.88 16.43 -35.26
N THR A 101 -6.92 16.42 -36.19
CA THR A 101 -5.91 17.49 -36.32
C THR A 101 -6.54 18.83 -36.71
N ASN A 102 -7.60 18.82 -37.53
CA ASN A 102 -8.33 20.04 -37.89
C ASN A 102 -9.14 20.58 -36.69
N TYR A 103 -9.76 19.70 -35.90
CA TYR A 103 -10.41 20.10 -34.65
C TYR A 103 -9.41 20.73 -33.66
N GLU A 104 -8.24 20.11 -33.46
CA GLU A 104 -7.16 20.66 -32.62
C GLU A 104 -6.75 22.06 -33.11
N SER A 105 -6.46 22.22 -34.41
CA SER A 105 -6.04 23.50 -34.99
C SER A 105 -7.07 24.62 -34.84
N VAL A 106 -8.36 24.33 -35.06
CA VAL A 106 -9.43 25.32 -34.88
C VAL A 106 -9.54 25.71 -33.40
N VAL A 107 -9.58 24.74 -32.49
CA VAL A 107 -9.70 25.01 -31.05
C VAL A 107 -8.50 25.81 -30.54
N ASP A 108 -7.28 25.45 -30.96
CA ASP A 108 -6.07 26.16 -30.54
C ASP A 108 -6.06 27.61 -31.00
N GLN A 109 -6.51 27.91 -32.23
CA GLN A 109 -6.65 29.28 -32.73
C GLN A 109 -7.70 30.08 -31.95
N LEU A 110 -8.81 29.45 -31.53
CA LEU A 110 -9.83 30.09 -30.71
C LEU A 110 -9.27 30.46 -29.33
N LEU A 111 -8.53 29.56 -28.70
CA LEU A 111 -7.91 29.77 -27.39
C LEU A 111 -6.82 30.85 -27.45
N GLN A 112 -5.94 30.81 -28.45
CA GLN A 112 -4.90 31.83 -28.63
C GLN A 112 -5.51 33.21 -28.86
N TYR A 113 -6.52 33.32 -29.74
CA TYR A 113 -7.19 34.60 -29.98
C TYR A 113 -7.93 35.13 -28.73
N ALA A 114 -8.55 34.25 -27.94
CA ALA A 114 -9.17 34.64 -26.68
C ALA A 114 -8.13 35.14 -25.65
N HIS A 115 -6.94 34.56 -25.62
CA HIS A 115 -5.83 34.98 -24.78
C HIS A 115 -5.24 36.32 -25.24
N GLU A 116 -4.99 36.51 -26.54
CA GLU A 116 -4.49 37.77 -27.11
C GLU A 116 -5.42 38.96 -26.79
N ARG A 117 -6.73 38.71 -26.69
CA ARG A 117 -7.74 39.71 -26.32
C ARG A 117 -7.95 39.87 -24.81
N GLY A 118 -7.22 39.13 -23.98
CA GLY A 118 -7.32 39.18 -22.52
C GLY A 118 -8.62 38.60 -21.94
N VAL A 119 -9.35 37.78 -22.70
CA VAL A 119 -10.64 37.19 -22.26
C VAL A 119 -10.42 35.97 -21.37
N ILE A 120 -9.37 35.21 -21.62
CA ILE A 120 -8.93 34.07 -20.79
C ILE A 120 -7.55 34.33 -20.20
N SER A 121 -7.30 33.75 -19.02
CA SER A 121 -5.98 33.80 -18.40
C SER A 121 -4.94 33.02 -19.20
N THR A 122 -3.66 33.39 -19.07
CA THR A 122 -2.56 32.63 -19.69
C THR A 122 -2.54 31.17 -19.20
N THR A 123 -2.86 30.93 -17.93
CA THR A 123 -2.96 29.59 -17.35
C THR A 123 -4.01 28.75 -18.06
N LEU A 124 -5.24 29.26 -18.20
CA LEU A 124 -6.33 28.52 -18.85
C LEU A 124 -6.03 28.26 -20.33
N CYS A 125 -5.40 29.21 -21.02
CA CYS A 125 -4.96 29.04 -22.40
C CYS A 125 -3.91 27.92 -22.51
N ALA A 126 -2.84 27.99 -21.72
CA ALA A 126 -1.76 27.00 -21.75
C ALA A 126 -2.26 25.59 -21.36
N GLU A 127 -3.10 25.47 -20.32
CA GLU A 127 -3.75 24.21 -19.94
C GLU A 127 -4.60 23.65 -21.09
N GLY A 128 -5.42 24.49 -21.73
CA GLY A 128 -6.24 24.12 -22.88
C GLY A 128 -5.40 23.56 -24.02
N LEU A 129 -4.36 24.30 -24.44
CA LEU A 129 -3.46 23.90 -25.51
C LEU A 129 -2.72 22.59 -25.19
N ILE A 130 -2.16 22.43 -23.99
CA ILE A 130 -1.50 21.17 -23.58
C ILE A 130 -2.49 20.00 -23.65
N MET A 131 -3.73 20.23 -23.24
CA MET A 131 -4.74 19.17 -23.16
C MET A 131 -5.35 18.80 -24.51
N THR A 132 -5.32 19.68 -25.51
CA THR A 132 -5.75 19.37 -26.89
C THR A 132 -4.68 18.62 -27.69
N THR A 133 -3.40 18.66 -27.30
CA THR A 133 -2.33 17.90 -27.98
C THR A 133 -2.53 16.38 -27.88
N ASP A 134 -2.38 15.68 -29.01
CA ASP A 134 -2.48 14.21 -29.07
C ASP A 134 -1.18 13.50 -28.71
N PHE A 135 -1.03 13.15 -27.43
CA PHE A 135 0.11 12.35 -26.95
C PHE A 135 0.03 10.85 -27.31
N ARG A 136 -1.02 10.40 -28.01
CA ARG A 136 -1.01 9.04 -28.62
C ARG A 136 -0.17 8.99 -29.89
N LEU A 137 0.24 10.16 -30.40
CA LEU A 137 1.03 10.32 -31.62
C LEU A 137 0.32 9.78 -32.86
N CYS A 138 -1.01 9.87 -32.90
CA CYS A 138 -1.78 9.62 -34.12
C CYS A 138 -1.65 10.79 -35.11
N SER A 139 -1.40 11.99 -34.59
CA SER A 139 -1.00 13.19 -35.34
C SER A 139 0.38 13.69 -34.88
N ARG A 140 1.01 14.55 -35.70
CA ARG A 140 2.29 15.18 -35.36
C ARG A 140 2.10 16.26 -34.30
N ILE A 141 3.06 16.39 -33.40
CA ILE A 141 3.07 17.46 -32.38
C ILE A 141 3.34 18.82 -33.03
N ASP A 142 2.42 19.77 -32.88
CA ASP A 142 2.59 21.13 -33.40
C ASP A 142 3.67 21.90 -32.63
N GLN A 143 4.79 22.14 -33.31
CA GLN A 143 5.93 22.86 -32.75
C GLN A 143 5.63 24.33 -32.43
N LYS A 144 4.75 25.00 -33.19
CA LYS A 144 4.44 26.42 -32.95
C LYS A 144 3.63 26.58 -31.67
N LYS A 145 2.65 25.70 -31.47
CA LYS A 145 1.85 25.60 -30.26
C LYS A 145 2.71 25.44 -29.01
N TRP A 146 3.68 24.52 -29.03
CA TRP A 146 4.55 24.28 -27.88
C TRP A 146 5.58 25.39 -27.64
N LYS A 147 6.02 26.11 -28.68
CA LYS A 147 6.81 27.36 -28.51
C LYS A 147 6.00 28.43 -27.79
N PHE A 148 4.75 28.63 -28.20
CA PHE A 148 3.86 29.57 -27.53
C PHE A 148 3.61 29.19 -26.06
N ILE A 149 3.40 27.91 -25.76
CA ILE A 149 3.29 27.42 -24.37
C ILE A 149 4.57 27.75 -23.57
N GLN A 150 5.74 27.56 -24.17
CA GLN A 150 7.02 27.87 -23.54
C GLN A 150 7.15 29.36 -23.17
N GLU A 151 6.72 30.26 -24.06
CA GLU A 151 6.69 31.70 -23.80
C GLU A 151 5.68 32.06 -22.69
N CYS A 152 4.53 31.41 -22.67
CA CYS A 152 3.48 31.61 -21.67
C CYS A 152 3.93 31.26 -20.25
N ILE A 153 4.72 30.19 -20.09
CA ILE A 153 5.13 29.64 -18.79
C ILE A 153 5.74 30.70 -17.86
N GLN A 154 6.51 31.65 -18.38
CA GLN A 154 7.17 32.67 -17.54
C GLN A 154 6.19 33.66 -16.90
N THR A 155 4.97 33.77 -17.44
CA THR A 155 3.94 34.71 -16.97
C THR A 155 2.91 34.08 -16.04
N ILE A 156 2.99 32.76 -15.84
CA ILE A 156 2.05 31.99 -15.03
C ILE A 156 2.56 31.90 -13.60
N ASP A 157 1.67 31.96 -12.62
CA ASP A 157 2.02 31.83 -11.21
C ASP A 157 2.48 30.39 -10.86
N TYR A 158 3.18 30.24 -9.74
CA TYR A 158 3.73 28.93 -9.35
C TYR A 158 2.65 27.84 -9.16
N LYS A 159 1.40 28.22 -8.82
CA LYS A 159 0.28 27.28 -8.70
C LYS A 159 -0.20 26.80 -10.07
N GLY A 160 -0.30 27.70 -11.05
CA GLY A 160 -0.60 27.36 -12.43
C GLY A 160 0.51 26.48 -13.04
N ILE A 161 1.78 26.82 -12.81
CA ILE A 161 2.92 25.98 -13.25
C ILE A 161 2.87 24.58 -12.64
N ARG A 162 2.52 24.47 -11.35
CA ARG A 162 2.29 23.17 -10.70
C ARG A 162 1.21 22.36 -11.42
N ASN A 163 0.08 22.98 -11.77
CA ASN A 163 -1.01 22.31 -12.49
C ASN A 163 -0.57 21.89 -13.90
N ILE A 164 0.11 22.77 -14.64
CA ILE A 164 0.67 22.48 -15.96
C ILE A 164 1.60 21.26 -15.90
N LEU A 165 2.52 21.23 -14.93
CA LEU A 165 3.42 20.09 -14.74
C LEU A 165 2.63 18.81 -14.50
N ARG A 166 1.58 18.85 -13.66
CA ARG A 166 0.70 17.70 -13.44
C ARG A 166 -0.05 17.27 -14.69
N TYR A 167 -0.57 18.19 -15.50
CA TYR A 167 -1.23 17.84 -16.75
C TYR A 167 -0.28 17.13 -17.70
N ILE A 168 0.95 17.64 -17.85
CA ILE A 168 1.96 17.00 -18.70
C ILE A 168 2.32 15.61 -18.15
N LEU A 169 2.69 15.49 -16.87
CA LEU A 169 3.14 14.22 -16.27
C LEU A 169 2.02 13.19 -16.09
N GLU A 170 0.90 13.59 -15.49
CA GLU A 170 -0.18 12.66 -15.10
C GLU A 170 -1.17 12.40 -16.23
N SER A 171 -1.46 13.40 -17.09
CA SER A 171 -2.50 13.26 -18.12
C SER A 171 -1.95 12.96 -19.51
N GLN A 172 -0.87 13.62 -19.91
CA GLN A 172 -0.37 13.56 -21.28
C GLN A 172 0.70 12.49 -21.49
N LEU A 173 1.82 12.53 -20.76
CA LEU A 173 2.92 11.57 -20.93
C LEU A 173 2.49 10.11 -20.71
N ARG A 174 1.47 9.86 -19.87
CA ARG A 174 0.89 8.51 -19.68
C ARG A 174 0.25 7.93 -20.95
N ARG A 175 -0.14 8.77 -21.90
CA ARG A 175 -0.77 8.37 -23.17
C ARG A 175 0.24 8.02 -24.25
N LEU A 176 1.53 8.31 -24.04
CA LEU A 176 2.58 7.96 -24.99
C LEU A 176 2.70 6.44 -25.15
N PRO A 177 2.93 5.95 -26.39
CA PRO A 177 3.34 4.58 -26.63
C PRO A 177 4.61 4.21 -25.86
N TYR A 178 4.73 2.95 -25.42
CA TYR A 178 5.92 2.47 -24.67
C TYR A 178 7.20 2.32 -25.52
N SER A 179 7.08 2.48 -26.83
CA SER A 179 8.19 2.45 -27.78
C SER A 179 8.01 3.58 -28.79
N LEU A 180 9.03 4.42 -28.94
CA LEU A 180 9.01 5.58 -29.83
C LEU A 180 10.08 5.45 -30.91
N ALA A 181 9.72 5.78 -32.15
CA ALA A 181 10.68 5.89 -33.24
C ALA A 181 11.59 7.13 -33.05
N PRO A 182 12.81 7.16 -33.61
CA PRO A 182 13.72 8.31 -33.51
C PRO A 182 13.09 9.63 -33.99
N GLU A 183 12.23 9.59 -35.00
CA GLU A 183 11.52 10.75 -35.53
C GLU A 183 10.50 11.28 -34.53
N GLN A 184 9.73 10.40 -33.89
CA GLN A 184 8.77 10.75 -32.84
C GLN A 184 9.47 11.35 -31.62
N MET A 185 10.63 10.81 -31.24
CA MET A 185 11.47 11.38 -30.18
C MET A 185 11.94 12.79 -30.54
N LYS A 186 12.25 13.07 -31.81
CA LYS A 186 12.63 14.40 -32.27
C LYS A 186 11.45 15.38 -32.21
N GLU A 187 10.24 14.94 -32.55
CA GLU A 187 9.02 15.77 -32.46
C GLU A 187 8.68 16.14 -31.01
N LEU A 188 8.90 15.21 -30.07
CA LEU A 188 8.64 15.42 -28.65
C LEU A 188 9.71 16.26 -27.92
N ARG A 189 10.81 16.63 -28.58
CA ARG A 189 11.88 17.44 -27.95
C ARG A 189 11.38 18.76 -27.39
N ILE A 190 10.45 19.43 -28.07
CA ILE A 190 9.92 20.70 -27.58
C ILE A 190 9.09 20.52 -26.29
N VAL A 191 8.41 19.39 -26.17
CA VAL A 191 7.70 19.02 -24.94
C VAL A 191 8.71 18.75 -23.83
N GLU A 192 9.77 18.00 -24.12
CA GLU A 192 10.87 17.77 -23.18
C GLU A 192 11.51 19.10 -22.73
N ASP A 193 11.76 20.03 -23.64
CA ASP A 193 12.34 21.35 -23.35
C ASP A 193 11.43 22.18 -22.43
N VAL A 194 10.11 22.14 -22.64
CA VAL A 194 9.14 22.78 -21.74
C VAL A 194 9.19 22.17 -20.34
N VAL A 195 9.19 20.84 -20.22
CA VAL A 195 9.29 20.18 -18.91
C VAL A 195 10.62 20.49 -18.24
N LEU A 196 11.73 20.45 -19.00
CA LEU A 196 13.07 20.80 -18.51
C LEU A 196 13.11 22.24 -18.01
N HIS A 197 12.47 23.19 -18.69
CA HIS A 197 12.39 24.57 -18.26
C HIS A 197 11.62 24.73 -16.95
N ILE A 198 10.49 24.02 -16.80
CA ILE A 198 9.67 24.02 -15.57
C ILE A 198 10.44 23.47 -14.37
N ILE A 199 11.18 22.36 -14.56
CA ILE A 199 11.91 21.72 -13.47
C ILE A 199 13.28 22.36 -13.20
N ASP A 200 13.70 23.29 -14.06
CA ASP A 200 14.95 23.99 -13.88
C ASP A 200 14.85 24.98 -12.72
N ARG A 201 15.76 24.82 -11.77
CA ARG A 201 15.84 25.64 -10.56
C ARG A 201 16.17 27.10 -10.90
N GLU A 202 17.02 27.33 -11.90
CA GLU A 202 17.45 28.67 -12.29
C GLU A 202 16.31 29.47 -12.93
N SER A 203 15.32 28.79 -13.53
CA SER A 203 14.10 29.44 -14.04
C SER A 203 13.20 30.00 -12.94
N ASN A 204 13.34 29.50 -11.70
CA ASN A 204 12.59 29.94 -10.52
C ASN A 204 11.06 30.03 -10.71
N LEU A 205 10.48 29.15 -11.53
CA LEU A 205 9.04 29.13 -11.84
C LEU A 205 8.17 28.60 -10.69
N MET A 206 8.75 27.75 -9.85
CA MET A 206 8.07 27.13 -8.70
C MET A 206 9.10 26.74 -7.63
N PRO A 207 8.75 26.78 -6.33
CA PRO A 207 9.60 26.26 -5.28
C PRO A 207 10.08 24.83 -5.58
N PRO A 208 11.40 24.57 -5.60
CA PRO A 208 11.96 23.28 -6.01
C PRO A 208 11.40 22.07 -5.22
N LEU A 209 11.00 22.27 -3.95
CA LEU A 209 10.39 21.22 -3.13
C LEU A 209 9.01 20.80 -3.66
N ILE A 210 8.22 21.75 -4.18
CA ILE A 210 6.93 21.46 -4.82
C ILE A 210 7.18 20.71 -6.13
N THR A 211 8.15 21.15 -6.94
CA THR A 211 8.58 20.46 -8.16
C THR A 211 8.91 19.00 -7.89
N LEU A 212 9.78 18.74 -6.91
CA LEU A 212 10.14 17.39 -6.49
C LEU A 212 8.91 16.59 -6.04
N SER A 213 8.00 17.22 -5.29
CA SER A 213 6.81 16.54 -4.77
C SER A 213 5.86 16.07 -5.87
N GLU A 214 5.64 16.88 -6.91
CA GLU A 214 4.82 16.48 -8.05
C GLU A 214 5.50 15.39 -8.89
N ILE A 215 6.81 15.52 -9.11
CA ILE A 215 7.63 14.51 -9.77
C ILE A 215 7.54 13.16 -9.04
N MET A 216 7.76 13.13 -7.73
CA MET A 216 7.83 11.89 -6.95
C MET A 216 6.46 11.24 -6.72
N ARG A 217 5.36 12.01 -6.77
CA ARG A 217 4.01 11.47 -6.58
C ARG A 217 3.48 10.71 -7.78
N GLY A 218 3.77 11.15 -9.00
CA GLY A 218 2.96 10.81 -10.17
C GLY A 218 3.71 10.49 -11.46
N MET A 219 5.05 10.44 -11.44
CA MET A 219 5.85 10.27 -12.66
C MET A 219 5.50 8.99 -13.44
N PRO A 220 5.10 9.12 -14.71
CA PRO A 220 4.83 7.96 -15.55
C PRO A 220 6.13 7.31 -16.03
N LYS A 221 6.09 5.99 -16.28
CA LYS A 221 7.25 5.26 -16.83
C LYS A 221 7.73 5.86 -18.16
N GLN A 222 6.80 6.41 -18.94
CA GLN A 222 7.05 7.08 -20.21
C GLN A 222 7.95 8.32 -20.08
N ALA A 223 7.94 9.01 -18.93
CA ALA A 223 8.85 10.13 -18.71
C ALA A 223 10.33 9.70 -18.72
N HIS A 224 10.63 8.44 -18.36
CA HIS A 224 11.97 7.89 -18.40
C HIS A 224 12.47 7.54 -19.81
N MET A 225 11.62 7.62 -20.83
CA MET A 225 12.04 7.49 -22.23
C MET A 225 12.82 8.71 -22.72
N PHE A 226 12.73 9.84 -22.01
CA PHE A 226 13.42 11.09 -22.30
C PHE A 226 14.75 11.14 -21.53
N PRO A 227 15.92 11.00 -22.20
CA PRO A 227 17.19 10.89 -21.49
C PRO A 227 17.57 12.14 -20.71
N ARG A 228 17.36 13.34 -21.28
CA ARG A 228 17.72 14.61 -20.61
C ARG A 228 16.82 14.86 -19.41
N LEU A 229 15.53 14.57 -19.56
CA LEU A 229 14.60 14.61 -18.43
C LEU A 229 15.03 13.64 -17.34
N THR A 230 15.32 12.38 -17.69
CA THR A 230 15.76 11.35 -16.73
C THR A 230 17.00 11.77 -15.95
N GLU A 231 18.01 12.31 -16.65
CA GLU A 231 19.22 12.84 -16.02
C GLU A 231 18.91 14.02 -15.09
N ARG A 232 18.08 14.98 -15.53
CA ARG A 232 17.71 16.14 -14.72
C ARG A 232 16.96 15.74 -13.45
N LEU A 233 16.10 14.74 -13.53
CA LEU A 233 15.34 14.20 -12.40
C LEU A 233 16.23 13.44 -11.40
N ALA A 234 17.20 12.67 -11.90
CA ALA A 234 18.20 12.03 -11.06
C ALA A 234 19.01 13.08 -10.30
N ASN A 235 19.46 14.14 -10.98
CA ASN A 235 20.18 15.25 -10.37
C ASN A 235 19.31 16.00 -9.33
N LEU A 236 18.03 16.24 -9.64
CA LEU A 236 17.08 16.84 -8.70
C LEU A 236 16.99 16.02 -7.40
N SER A 237 16.90 14.70 -7.51
CA SER A 237 16.85 13.79 -6.36
C SER A 237 18.12 13.89 -5.49
N VAL A 238 19.28 14.07 -6.10
CA VAL A 238 20.55 14.25 -5.38
C VAL A 238 20.55 15.55 -4.57
N TYR A 239 20.04 16.66 -5.12
CA TYR A 239 19.98 17.96 -4.42
C TYR A 239 19.10 17.93 -3.17
N PHE A 240 18.05 17.11 -3.17
CA PHE A 240 17.12 17.01 -2.04
C PHE A 240 17.49 15.93 -1.03
N ARG A 241 18.46 15.07 -1.33
CA ARG A 241 18.91 14.03 -0.40
C ARG A 241 19.44 14.59 0.92
N PRO A 242 20.25 15.68 0.96
CA PRO A 242 20.65 16.31 2.22
C PRO A 242 19.46 16.78 3.07
N ILE A 243 18.38 17.26 2.44
CA ILE A 243 17.17 17.69 3.15
C ILE A 243 16.43 16.47 3.72
N ALA A 244 16.38 15.36 2.97
CA ALA A 244 15.85 14.09 3.46
C ALA A 244 16.64 13.57 4.67
N ASP A 245 17.97 13.70 4.63
CA ASP A 245 18.87 13.31 5.72
C ASP A 245 18.70 14.23 6.95
N LEU A 246 18.47 15.54 6.78
CA LEU A 246 18.17 16.46 7.89
C LEU A 246 16.84 16.17 8.60
N ALA A 247 15.84 15.68 7.84
CA ALA A 247 14.53 15.34 8.37
C ALA A 247 14.47 13.96 9.02
N HIS A 248 15.53 13.15 8.89
CA HIS A 248 15.59 11.78 9.39
C HIS A 248 16.50 11.67 10.61
N VAL A 249 16.10 10.87 11.59
CA VAL A 249 16.96 10.56 12.75
C VAL A 249 17.96 9.50 12.34
N ASN A 250 19.25 9.84 12.29
CA ASN A 250 20.31 8.88 11.97
C ASN A 250 20.27 7.69 12.93
N GLY A 251 20.33 6.48 12.35
CA GLY A 251 20.29 5.24 13.12
C GLY A 251 18.93 4.95 13.78
N ARG A 252 17.82 5.54 13.31
CA ARG A 252 16.47 5.36 13.87
C ARG A 252 16.12 3.89 14.12
N SER A 253 16.51 2.99 13.22
CA SER A 253 16.29 1.53 13.29
C SER A 253 16.99 0.84 14.46
N PHE A 254 18.01 1.49 15.05
CA PHE A 254 18.83 1.00 16.14
C PHE A 254 18.58 1.71 17.48
N ILE A 255 17.63 2.63 17.52
CA ILE A 255 17.23 3.32 18.76
C ILE A 255 16.05 2.56 19.34
N TYR A 256 16.23 1.92 20.49
CA TYR A 256 15.16 1.17 21.15
C TYR A 256 14.69 1.89 22.41
N PRO A 257 13.36 1.96 22.66
CA PRO A 257 12.84 2.48 23.93
C PRO A 257 13.26 1.57 25.09
N ILE A 258 13.28 2.15 26.29
CA ILE A 258 13.30 1.38 27.55
C ILE A 258 11.83 1.20 27.96
N PRO A 259 11.30 -0.03 27.98
CA PRO A 259 9.89 -0.26 28.29
C PRO A 259 9.53 0.30 29.66
N MET A 260 8.38 0.98 29.73
CA MET A 260 7.81 1.55 30.96
C MET A 260 8.70 2.56 31.72
N HIS A 261 9.78 3.06 31.12
CA HIS A 261 10.61 4.07 31.78
C HIS A 261 9.84 5.40 31.92
N PRO A 262 9.74 6.00 33.12
CA PRO A 262 8.85 7.15 33.39
C PRO A 262 9.10 8.35 32.46
N SER A 263 10.35 8.58 32.03
CA SER A 263 10.68 9.68 31.10
C SER A 263 10.19 9.46 29.67
N PHE A 264 9.73 8.26 29.33
CA PHE A 264 9.16 7.90 28.02
C PHE A 264 7.66 7.58 28.12
N PHE A 265 7.04 7.91 29.26
CA PHE A 265 5.61 7.78 29.52
C PHE A 265 5.04 9.20 29.68
N PRO A 266 4.07 9.67 28.88
CA PRO A 266 3.00 8.93 28.18
C PRO A 266 3.45 8.31 26.86
N GLN A 267 2.61 7.42 26.29
CA GLN A 267 2.78 6.79 24.97
C GLN A 267 3.01 7.86 23.89
N THR A 268 4.25 8.28 23.74
CA THR A 268 4.66 9.10 22.61
C THR A 268 4.41 8.29 21.35
N CYS A 269 3.79 8.89 20.32
CA CYS A 269 3.49 8.28 19.02
C CYS A 269 4.74 7.81 18.22
N PHE A 270 5.90 7.67 18.86
CA PHE A 270 7.16 7.29 18.21
C PHE A 270 7.22 5.81 17.82
N TRP A 271 6.36 4.97 18.42
CA TRP A 271 6.34 3.52 18.25
C TRP A 271 4.89 3.01 18.09
N GLU A 272 4.20 3.43 17.03
CA GLU A 272 2.89 2.88 16.68
C GLU A 272 3.02 1.48 16.05
N ASP A 273 2.01 0.63 16.26
CA ASP A 273 1.93 -0.69 15.64
C ASP A 273 1.83 -0.54 14.09
N PRO A 274 2.60 -1.27 13.28
CA PRO A 274 2.93 -0.96 11.87
C PRO A 274 1.85 -1.17 10.85
N ALA A 275 0.64 -1.46 11.30
CA ALA A 275 -0.58 -1.58 10.53
C ALA A 275 -0.63 -0.76 9.22
N HIS A 276 -0.09 0.47 9.24
CA HIS A 276 -0.19 1.45 8.15
C HIS A 276 1.14 1.99 7.59
N GLN A 277 2.29 1.71 8.20
CA GLN A 277 3.57 2.31 7.80
C GLN A 277 4.70 1.28 7.88
N ASN A 278 5.23 0.88 6.73
CA ASN A 278 6.39 -0.03 6.61
C ASN A 278 7.74 0.70 6.70
N ALA A 279 7.77 2.00 7.02
CA ALA A 279 9.00 2.78 7.03
C ALA A 279 8.98 3.81 8.17
N PHE A 280 10.17 4.21 8.63
CA PHE A 280 10.37 5.33 9.58
C PHE A 280 10.09 6.71 8.97
N VAL A 281 9.76 6.74 7.68
CA VAL A 281 9.49 7.95 6.93
C VAL A 281 8.00 8.27 7.03
N GLN A 282 7.69 9.47 7.49
CA GLN A 282 6.34 10.02 7.44
C GLN A 282 5.86 10.05 5.97
N SER A 283 4.68 9.48 5.70
CA SER A 283 4.08 9.36 4.36
C SER A 283 3.86 10.69 3.64
N HIS A 284 3.93 11.81 4.36
CA HIS A 284 3.72 13.16 3.82
C HIS A 284 4.95 13.79 3.16
N HIS A 285 6.13 13.15 3.23
CA HIS A 285 7.36 13.68 2.64
C HIS A 285 7.77 12.87 1.41
N THR A 286 7.51 13.43 0.22
CA THR A 286 7.99 12.95 -1.09
C THR A 286 9.49 13.23 -1.30
N LEU A 287 10.28 13.27 -0.22
CA LEU A 287 11.70 13.49 -0.28
C LEU A 287 12.41 12.19 -0.73
N PRO A 288 13.56 12.30 -1.43
CA PRO A 288 14.32 11.15 -1.90
C PRO A 288 15.15 10.56 -0.74
N TYR A 289 14.46 9.96 0.22
CA TYR A 289 15.07 9.26 1.34
C TYR A 289 15.98 8.13 0.84
N ARG A 290 17.06 7.89 1.57
CA ARG A 290 17.92 6.73 1.33
C ARG A 290 17.10 5.46 1.58
N LEU A 291 17.48 4.38 0.87
CA LEU A 291 16.84 3.09 1.07
C LEU A 291 16.83 2.69 2.55
N GLU A 292 17.93 2.91 3.26
CA GLU A 292 18.08 2.69 4.71
C GLU A 292 16.96 3.31 5.56
N HIS A 293 16.49 4.51 5.20
CA HIS A 293 15.42 5.22 5.92
C HIS A 293 14.03 4.62 5.63
N THR A 294 13.89 4.00 4.46
CA THR A 294 12.64 3.35 4.00
C THR A 294 12.57 1.85 4.34
N HIS A 295 13.59 1.28 4.98
CA HIS A 295 13.58 -0.14 5.33
C HIS A 295 12.46 -0.47 6.33
N PRO A 296 11.84 -1.66 6.20
CA PRO A 296 10.92 -2.18 7.21
C PRO A 296 11.58 -2.22 8.58
N TYR A 297 10.92 -1.66 9.59
CA TYR A 297 11.41 -1.66 10.96
C TYR A 297 11.10 -2.95 11.73
N LEU A 298 10.93 -4.06 11.01
CA LEU A 298 10.69 -5.39 11.59
C LEU A 298 11.77 -5.78 12.59
N TYR A 299 13.04 -5.48 12.29
CA TYR A 299 14.14 -5.71 13.22
C TYR A 299 14.01 -4.85 14.49
N THR A 300 13.53 -3.62 14.37
CA THR A 300 13.30 -2.75 15.53
C THR A 300 12.15 -3.27 16.39
N LEU A 301 11.05 -3.71 15.78
CA LEU A 301 9.95 -4.38 16.49
C LEU A 301 10.42 -5.64 17.20
N TYR A 302 11.21 -6.46 16.49
CA TYR A 302 11.83 -7.65 17.03
C TYR A 302 12.62 -7.33 18.30
N MET A 303 13.51 -6.33 18.23
CA MET A 303 14.35 -5.92 19.37
C MET A 303 13.54 -5.38 20.55
N ILE A 304 12.45 -4.64 20.29
CA ILE A 304 11.54 -4.17 21.34
C ILE A 304 10.82 -5.35 21.99
N LEU A 305 10.22 -6.25 21.20
CA LEU A 305 9.48 -7.40 21.72
C LEU A 305 10.38 -8.34 22.54
N ARG A 306 11.65 -8.50 22.18
CA ARG A 306 12.59 -9.29 22.98
C ARG A 306 12.79 -8.77 24.39
N GLN A 307 12.58 -7.48 24.64
CA GLN A 307 12.74 -6.92 25.96
C GLN A 307 11.61 -7.37 26.90
N PRO A 308 11.91 -7.56 28.20
CA PRO A 308 10.88 -7.75 29.21
C PRO A 308 9.92 -6.55 29.20
N TRP A 309 8.62 -6.81 29.18
CA TRP A 309 7.58 -5.78 29.04
C TRP A 309 7.67 -4.95 27.74
N GLY A 310 8.44 -5.39 26.75
CA GLY A 310 8.54 -4.74 25.45
C GLY A 310 7.18 -4.58 24.77
N LYS A 311 6.29 -5.58 24.94
CA LYS A 311 4.89 -5.54 24.48
C LYS A 311 4.11 -4.32 24.98
N ASP A 312 4.44 -3.78 26.15
CA ASP A 312 3.75 -2.64 26.77
C ASP A 312 4.21 -1.29 26.21
N SER A 313 5.26 -1.30 25.38
CA SER A 313 5.74 -0.11 24.65
C SER A 313 4.90 0.20 23.40
N PHE A 314 4.04 -0.74 22.96
CA PHE A 314 3.22 -0.57 21.78
C PHE A 314 1.84 0.00 22.13
N ASN A 315 1.38 0.98 21.34
CA ASN A 315 0.01 1.45 21.39
C ASN A 315 -0.85 0.63 20.41
N VAL A 316 -1.56 -0.36 20.92
CA VAL A 316 -2.46 -1.20 20.12
C VAL A 316 -3.74 -0.43 19.83
N LYS A 317 -3.75 0.32 18.72
CA LYS A 317 -4.99 0.90 18.19
C LYS A 317 -5.71 -0.17 17.38
N GLY A 318 -6.79 -0.73 17.95
CA GLY A 318 -7.60 -1.77 17.34
C GLY A 318 -8.01 -1.42 15.91
N GLY A 319 -7.36 -2.05 14.94
CA GLY A 319 -7.63 -1.90 13.52
C GLY A 319 -7.39 -3.22 12.79
N LYS A 320 -8.22 -3.52 11.77
CA LYS A 320 -8.17 -4.74 10.95
C LYS A 320 -6.95 -4.77 10.02
N THR A 321 -5.76 -4.71 10.58
CA THR A 321 -4.52 -4.58 9.81
C THR A 321 -3.64 -5.81 9.96
N LYS A 322 -2.82 -6.05 8.95
CA LYS A 322 -1.94 -7.21 8.88
C LYS A 322 -0.79 -7.01 9.86
N SER A 323 -0.87 -7.66 11.01
CA SER A 323 0.20 -7.68 12.00
C SER A 323 1.38 -8.54 11.53
N HIS A 324 2.59 -8.16 11.95
CA HIS A 324 3.82 -8.93 11.73
C HIS A 324 4.19 -9.84 12.92
N TRP A 325 3.41 -9.83 14.01
CA TRP A 325 3.70 -10.57 15.23
C TRP A 325 3.84 -12.08 15.01
N ASP A 326 3.03 -12.66 14.10
CA ASP A 326 3.12 -14.07 13.72
C ASP A 326 4.55 -14.46 13.28
N VAL A 327 5.18 -13.62 12.46
CA VAL A 327 6.55 -13.86 11.96
C VAL A 327 7.58 -13.57 13.04
N LEU A 328 7.45 -12.45 13.76
CA LEU A 328 8.41 -12.03 14.78
C LEU A 328 8.52 -13.07 15.90
N ILE A 329 7.38 -13.54 16.43
CA ILE A 329 7.37 -14.52 17.52
C ILE A 329 7.86 -15.89 17.02
N SER A 330 7.53 -16.28 15.80
CA SER A 330 8.04 -17.54 15.22
C SER A 330 9.57 -17.53 15.09
N VAL A 331 10.15 -16.39 14.67
CA VAL A 331 11.61 -16.21 14.64
C VAL A 331 12.20 -16.24 16.04
N MET A 332 11.58 -15.58 17.04
CA MET A 332 12.03 -15.65 18.44
C MET A 332 12.07 -17.09 18.98
N ILE A 333 11.07 -17.91 18.62
CA ILE A 333 11.04 -19.33 18.98
C ILE A 333 12.20 -20.07 18.32
N CYS A 334 12.40 -19.93 17.01
CA CYS A 334 13.48 -20.61 16.31
C CYS A 334 14.88 -20.19 16.81
N GLU A 335 15.08 -18.91 17.16
CA GLU A 335 16.32 -18.46 17.78
C GLU A 335 16.52 -19.06 19.19
N ALA A 336 15.46 -19.13 20.01
CA ALA A 336 15.53 -19.77 21.32
C ALA A 336 15.83 -21.28 21.22
N MET A 337 15.27 -21.95 20.21
CA MET A 337 15.59 -23.34 19.90
C MET A 337 17.04 -23.50 19.44
N ALA A 338 17.53 -22.65 18.53
CA ALA A 338 18.93 -22.67 18.08
C ALA A 338 19.91 -22.47 19.25
N ALA A 339 19.59 -21.55 20.16
CA ALA A 339 20.37 -21.34 21.37
C ALA A 339 20.37 -22.60 22.25
N ALA A 340 19.22 -23.25 22.42
CA ALA A 340 19.13 -24.51 23.17
C ALA A 340 19.97 -25.63 22.53
N GLU A 341 19.98 -25.75 21.20
CA GLU A 341 20.82 -26.73 20.49
C GLU A 341 22.31 -26.50 20.72
N SER A 342 22.74 -25.22 20.81
CA SER A 342 24.14 -24.86 21.01
C SER A 342 24.67 -25.13 22.42
N LEU A 343 23.80 -25.42 23.39
CA LEU A 343 24.22 -25.71 24.76
C LEU A 343 24.88 -27.11 24.85
N PRO A 344 25.76 -27.36 25.82
CA PRO A 344 26.18 -28.72 26.19
C PRO A 344 24.97 -29.59 26.59
N GLU A 345 24.94 -30.89 26.27
CA GLU A 345 23.78 -31.79 26.49
C GLU A 345 23.24 -31.79 27.93
N HIS A 346 24.12 -31.64 28.92
CA HIS A 346 23.77 -31.65 30.34
C HIS A 346 23.32 -30.28 30.88
N GLU A 347 23.45 -29.22 30.09
CA GLU A 347 23.05 -27.89 30.50
C GLU A 347 21.55 -27.69 30.33
N ARG A 348 20.94 -27.08 31.35
CA ARG A 348 19.49 -26.81 31.36
C ARG A 348 19.19 -25.65 30.41
N ILE A 349 18.09 -25.76 29.68
CA ILE A 349 17.60 -24.70 28.80
C ILE A 349 17.23 -23.46 29.64
N PRO A 350 17.79 -22.27 29.33
CA PRO A 350 17.44 -21.02 30.01
C PRO A 350 15.97 -20.66 29.77
N ARG A 351 15.18 -20.60 30.85
CA ARG A 351 13.71 -20.42 30.74
C ARG A 351 13.26 -18.99 30.53
N TYR A 352 14.06 -18.02 30.93
CA TYR A 352 13.68 -16.61 30.90
C TYR A 352 13.20 -16.15 29.51
N GLN A 353 13.87 -16.58 28.45
CA GLN A 353 13.48 -16.25 27.08
C GLN A 353 12.16 -16.90 26.69
N TRP A 354 11.95 -18.16 27.07
CA TRP A 354 10.70 -18.89 26.82
C TRP A 354 9.52 -18.31 27.58
N ASP A 355 9.71 -17.94 28.85
CA ASP A 355 8.69 -17.27 29.64
C ASP A 355 8.30 -15.91 29.02
N ASN A 356 9.27 -15.15 28.48
CA ASN A 356 8.97 -13.92 27.76
C ASN A 356 8.19 -14.19 26.46
N ILE A 357 8.61 -15.17 25.65
CA ILE A 357 7.92 -15.57 24.41
C ILE A 357 6.47 -15.95 24.68
N VAL A 358 6.22 -16.76 25.71
CA VAL A 358 4.86 -17.17 26.13
C VAL A 358 4.01 -15.93 26.45
N ASN A 359 4.52 -15.03 27.28
CA ASN A 359 3.80 -13.82 27.67
C ASN A 359 3.45 -12.93 26.46
N ILE A 360 4.38 -12.80 25.51
CA ILE A 360 4.18 -12.01 24.28
C ILE A 360 3.16 -12.68 23.36
N ALA A 361 3.26 -14.00 23.18
CA ALA A 361 2.35 -14.75 22.32
C ALA A 361 0.90 -14.71 22.84
N VAL A 362 0.72 -14.93 24.15
CA VAL A 362 -0.60 -14.83 24.79
C VAL A 362 -1.15 -13.41 24.67
N TYR A 363 -0.33 -12.38 24.94
CA TYR A 363 -0.74 -10.99 24.75
C TYR A 363 -1.15 -10.72 23.29
N GLY A 364 -0.36 -11.18 22.32
CA GLY A 364 -0.64 -11.01 20.89
C GLY A 364 -1.98 -11.63 20.49
N VAL A 365 -2.31 -12.82 21.01
CA VAL A 365 -3.61 -13.47 20.78
C VAL A 365 -4.75 -12.65 21.39
N LEU A 366 -4.61 -12.22 22.65
CA LEU A 366 -5.63 -11.45 23.38
C LEU A 366 -5.91 -10.09 22.74
N GLN A 367 -4.90 -9.47 22.12
CA GLN A 367 -5.02 -8.19 21.43
C GLN A 367 -5.33 -8.33 19.93
N HIS A 368 -5.57 -9.55 19.43
CA HIS A 368 -5.80 -9.86 18.01
C HIS A 368 -4.63 -9.45 17.07
N LEU A 369 -3.42 -9.33 17.62
CA LEU A 369 -2.18 -9.08 16.88
C LEU A 369 -1.55 -10.38 16.34
N LEU A 370 -1.83 -11.51 16.98
CA LEU A 370 -1.36 -12.83 16.58
C LEU A 370 -2.58 -13.65 16.16
N ILE A 371 -2.61 -14.10 14.91
CA ILE A 371 -3.69 -14.95 14.39
C ILE A 371 -3.19 -16.40 14.45
N PRO A 372 -3.75 -17.27 15.32
CA PRO A 372 -3.20 -18.61 15.57
C PRO A 372 -2.91 -19.42 14.31
N LYS A 373 -3.83 -19.42 13.34
CA LYS A 373 -3.65 -20.13 12.07
C LYS A 373 -2.40 -19.67 11.30
N ASN A 374 -2.23 -18.36 11.16
CA ASN A 374 -1.09 -17.80 10.43
C ASN A 374 0.20 -18.05 11.20
N PHE A 375 0.17 -17.85 12.51
CA PHE A 375 1.29 -18.10 13.40
C PHE A 375 1.78 -19.55 13.32
N PHE A 376 0.90 -20.54 13.54
CA PHE A 376 1.30 -21.95 13.48
C PHE A 376 1.76 -22.37 12.08
N LYS A 377 1.15 -21.84 11.02
CA LYS A 377 1.62 -22.06 9.64
C LYS A 377 3.05 -21.56 9.42
N VAL A 378 3.36 -20.34 9.88
CA VAL A 378 4.71 -19.75 9.76
C VAL A 378 5.71 -20.52 10.63
N LEU A 379 5.38 -20.76 11.90
CA LEU A 379 6.22 -21.47 12.86
C LEU A 379 6.59 -22.87 12.36
N LYS A 380 5.60 -23.63 11.89
CA LYS A 380 5.80 -24.96 11.27
C LYS A 380 6.77 -24.90 10.09
N GLY A 381 6.59 -23.92 9.18
CA GLY A 381 7.48 -23.74 8.03
C GLY A 381 8.93 -23.51 8.44
N LEU A 382 9.15 -22.67 9.46
CA LEU A 382 10.48 -22.38 9.99
C LEU A 382 11.10 -23.58 10.70
N ILE A 383 10.33 -24.30 11.53
CA ILE A 383 10.82 -25.50 12.25
C ILE A 383 11.24 -26.59 11.26
N ARG A 384 10.48 -26.82 10.18
CA ARG A 384 10.86 -27.77 9.11
C ARG A 384 12.19 -27.44 8.45
N THR A 385 12.48 -26.15 8.32
CA THR A 385 13.75 -25.68 7.74
C THR A 385 14.90 -25.81 8.73
N CYS A 386 14.67 -25.48 10.01
CA CYS A 386 15.71 -25.45 11.03
C CYS A 386 16.05 -26.84 11.61
N ARG A 387 15.06 -27.73 11.73
CA ARG A 387 15.19 -29.09 12.28
C ARG A 387 15.72 -29.17 13.72
N TYR A 388 15.48 -28.14 14.52
CA TYR A 388 15.79 -28.14 15.96
C TYR A 388 14.74 -28.95 16.72
N THR A 389 15.16 -29.76 17.70
CA THR A 389 14.28 -30.66 18.45
C THR A 389 14.49 -30.61 19.96
N ARG A 390 15.64 -30.10 20.45
CA ARG A 390 15.99 -30.14 21.87
C ARG A 390 15.03 -29.38 22.78
N ALA A 391 14.51 -28.24 22.34
CA ALA A 391 13.58 -27.41 23.10
C ALA A 391 12.10 -27.64 22.71
N ARG A 392 11.75 -28.78 22.12
CA ARG A 392 10.38 -29.09 21.66
C ARG A 392 9.31 -28.96 22.74
N ASP A 393 9.63 -29.29 24.00
CA ASP A 393 8.68 -29.20 25.11
C ASP A 393 8.36 -27.73 25.45
N GLU A 394 9.34 -26.83 25.29
CA GLU A 394 9.12 -25.38 25.44
C GLU A 394 8.26 -24.83 24.30
N VAL A 395 8.43 -25.33 23.07
CA VAL A 395 7.56 -24.96 21.93
C VAL A 395 6.13 -25.43 22.19
N MET A 396 5.94 -26.68 22.62
CA MET A 396 4.61 -27.20 22.96
C MET A 396 3.99 -26.50 24.16
N TRP A 397 4.80 -26.00 25.09
CA TRP A 397 4.32 -25.13 26.16
C TRP A 397 3.78 -23.80 25.61
N VAL A 398 4.44 -23.17 24.63
CA VAL A 398 3.89 -21.98 23.95
C VAL A 398 2.58 -22.30 23.25
N VAL A 399 2.52 -23.41 22.50
CA VAL A 399 1.30 -23.88 21.82
C VAL A 399 0.17 -24.09 22.84
N PHE A 400 0.45 -24.78 23.94
CA PHE A 400 -0.50 -25.03 25.02
C PHE A 400 -1.04 -23.73 25.62
N GLN A 401 -0.18 -22.75 25.91
CA GLN A 401 -0.61 -21.47 26.47
C GLN A 401 -1.45 -20.66 25.48
N ILE A 402 -1.13 -20.69 24.18
CA ILE A 402 -1.98 -20.08 23.14
C ILE A 402 -3.34 -20.79 23.14
N VAL A 403 -3.37 -22.12 22.94
CA VAL A 403 -4.60 -22.95 22.92
C VAL A 403 -5.46 -22.71 24.16
N GLY A 404 -4.86 -22.69 25.35
CA GLY A 404 -5.54 -22.52 26.62
C GLY A 404 -5.88 -21.08 27.00
N SER A 405 -5.40 -20.07 26.27
CA SER A 405 -5.72 -18.65 26.51
C SER A 405 -6.80 -18.11 25.58
N HIS A 406 -7.34 -18.94 24.68
CA HIS A 406 -8.46 -18.53 23.84
C HIS A 406 -9.75 -18.47 24.67
N GLY A 407 -10.31 -17.27 24.84
CA GLY A 407 -11.72 -17.14 25.17
C GLY A 407 -12.60 -17.53 23.97
N ASN A 408 -13.93 -17.48 24.13
CA ASN A 408 -14.93 -17.74 23.07
C ASN A 408 -14.79 -16.86 21.79
N HIS A 409 -13.80 -15.97 21.73
CA HIS A 409 -13.61 -14.96 20.68
C HIS A 409 -12.49 -15.28 19.68
N VAL A 410 -11.66 -16.32 19.90
CA VAL A 410 -10.59 -16.71 18.97
C VAL A 410 -10.86 -18.10 18.40
N ARG A 411 -10.92 -18.20 17.07
CA ARG A 411 -11.19 -19.47 16.37
C ARG A 411 -9.92 -20.31 16.25
N ILE A 412 -9.77 -21.31 17.10
CA ILE A 412 -8.64 -22.25 17.05
C ILE A 412 -8.88 -23.40 16.05
N ASP A 413 -10.14 -23.68 15.71
CA ASP A 413 -10.57 -24.81 14.86
C ASP A 413 -9.90 -24.83 13.49
N ASP A 414 -9.58 -23.65 12.96
CA ASP A 414 -8.97 -23.50 11.63
C ASP A 414 -7.44 -23.67 11.66
N SER A 415 -6.86 -23.91 12.85
CA SER A 415 -5.43 -24.07 13.11
C SER A 415 -5.04 -25.46 13.63
N VAL A 416 -6.02 -26.35 13.86
CA VAL A 416 -5.81 -27.68 14.47
C VAL A 416 -4.83 -28.51 13.65
N GLN A 417 -4.99 -28.52 12.32
CA GLN A 417 -4.10 -29.29 11.45
C GLN A 417 -2.66 -28.77 11.52
N GLU A 418 -2.47 -27.45 11.55
CA GLU A 418 -1.16 -26.84 11.67
C GLU A 418 -0.48 -27.19 13.01
N ILE A 419 -1.26 -27.30 14.11
CA ILE A 419 -0.76 -27.73 15.43
C ILE A 419 -0.35 -29.21 15.41
N VAL A 420 -1.19 -30.08 14.83
CA VAL A 420 -0.91 -31.52 14.71
C VAL A 420 0.35 -31.75 13.89
N ASP A 421 0.45 -31.12 12.73
CA ASP A 421 1.62 -31.26 11.87
C ASP A 421 2.89 -30.72 12.54
N LEU A 422 2.78 -29.61 13.28
CA LEU A 422 3.88 -29.06 14.06
C LEU A 422 4.36 -30.05 15.14
N TYR A 423 3.44 -30.72 15.83
CA TYR A 423 3.79 -31.76 16.79
C TYR A 423 4.55 -32.91 16.10
N HIS A 424 4.07 -33.39 14.96
CA HIS A 424 4.78 -34.44 14.21
C HIS A 424 6.18 -34.01 13.75
N ASP A 425 6.34 -32.75 13.32
CA ASP A 425 7.65 -32.23 12.92
C ASP A 425 8.63 -32.09 14.12
N LEU A 426 8.11 -31.87 15.35
CA LEU A 426 8.91 -31.71 16.58
C LEU A 426 9.25 -33.04 17.28
N PHE A 427 8.39 -34.05 17.14
CA PHE A 427 8.47 -35.34 17.84
C PHE A 427 8.64 -36.51 16.85
N ASP A 428 9.52 -36.34 15.86
CA ASP A 428 9.89 -37.41 14.94
C ASP A 428 10.81 -38.45 15.64
N GLY A 429 10.45 -39.74 15.54
CA GLY A 429 11.18 -40.88 16.12
C GLY A 429 10.71 -41.41 17.48
N ASP A 430 11.31 -42.53 17.92
CA ASP A 430 11.07 -43.14 19.24
C ASP A 430 11.76 -42.33 20.34
N VAL A 431 11.06 -41.31 20.84
CA VAL A 431 11.50 -40.51 21.97
C VAL A 431 11.48 -41.38 23.23
N THR A 432 12.68 -41.75 23.70
CA THR A 432 12.83 -42.42 25.00
C THR A 432 12.65 -41.43 26.15
N TRP A 433 11.81 -41.82 27.10
CA TRP A 433 11.44 -41.04 28.27
C TRP A 433 12.66 -40.86 29.17
N THR A 434 13.26 -39.66 29.20
CA THR A 434 14.35 -39.34 30.13
C THR A 434 13.91 -38.26 31.10
N GLY A 435 13.56 -38.71 32.31
CA GLY A 435 13.48 -37.89 33.51
C GLY A 435 12.26 -36.98 33.63
N ALA A 436 11.14 -37.53 34.11
CA ALA A 436 10.17 -36.71 34.83
C ALA A 436 10.89 -35.98 35.96
N SER A 437 11.05 -34.67 35.83
CA SER A 437 11.62 -33.84 36.88
C SER A 437 10.59 -33.63 37.98
N ASP A 438 11.01 -33.73 39.24
CA ASP A 438 10.18 -33.30 40.39
C ASP A 438 9.95 -31.79 40.43
N HIS A 439 10.55 -31.02 39.50
CA HIS A 439 10.36 -29.59 39.40
C HIS A 439 9.05 -29.28 38.67
N PRO A 440 8.08 -28.57 39.31
CA PRO A 440 6.74 -28.36 38.75
C PRO A 440 6.71 -27.73 37.36
N ALA A 441 7.54 -26.71 37.15
CA ALA A 441 7.59 -26.01 35.87
C ALA A 441 8.18 -26.85 34.71
N LEU A 442 9.07 -27.81 34.97
CA LEU A 442 9.59 -28.72 33.93
C LEU A 442 8.56 -29.78 33.59
N PHE A 443 7.95 -30.34 34.63
CA PHE A 443 6.98 -31.39 34.48
C PHE A 443 5.73 -30.92 33.73
N ALA A 444 5.25 -29.70 34.01
CA ALA A 444 4.16 -29.07 33.28
C ALA A 444 4.45 -28.86 31.79
N ARG A 445 5.69 -28.49 31.43
CA ARG A 445 6.11 -28.29 30.03
C ARG A 445 6.26 -29.60 29.29
N PHE A 446 6.85 -30.59 29.96
CA PHE A 446 7.00 -31.93 29.42
C PHE A 446 5.65 -32.54 29.03
N LEU A 447 4.60 -32.32 29.85
CA LEU A 447 3.25 -32.78 29.57
C LEU A 447 2.40 -31.79 28.75
N ALA A 448 2.97 -30.67 28.29
CA ALA A 448 2.22 -29.64 27.57
C ALA A 448 1.55 -30.17 26.31
N ALA A 449 2.22 -31.03 25.53
CA ALA A 449 1.65 -31.61 24.32
C ALA A 449 0.39 -32.45 24.61
N ALA A 450 0.39 -33.20 25.71
CA ALA A 450 -0.77 -33.99 26.15
C ALA A 450 -1.91 -33.06 26.62
N CYS A 451 -1.59 -32.03 27.40
CA CYS A 451 -2.57 -31.03 27.82
C CYS A 451 -3.18 -30.26 26.64
N THR A 452 -2.39 -29.96 25.59
CA THR A 452 -2.90 -29.37 24.34
C THR A 452 -3.88 -30.31 23.67
N TRP A 453 -3.56 -31.60 23.55
CA TRP A 453 -4.44 -32.58 22.92
C TRP A 453 -5.76 -32.72 23.67
N MET A 454 -5.73 -32.84 25.01
CA MET A 454 -6.93 -32.87 25.85
C MET A 454 -7.80 -31.62 25.69
N SER A 455 -7.18 -30.44 25.48
CA SER A 455 -7.90 -29.19 25.26
C SER A 455 -8.60 -29.17 23.90
N LEU A 456 -7.90 -29.58 22.84
CA LEU A 456 -8.46 -29.64 21.49
C LEU A 456 -9.54 -30.71 21.35
N GLU A 457 -9.39 -31.87 22.01
CA GLU A 457 -10.37 -32.95 22.01
C GLU A 457 -11.71 -32.50 22.62
N ARG A 458 -11.66 -31.65 23.64
CA ARG A 458 -12.85 -31.05 24.25
C ARG A 458 -13.50 -30.02 23.34
N ASP A 459 -12.70 -29.12 22.76
CA ASP A 459 -13.21 -27.93 22.06
C ASP A 459 -13.59 -28.20 20.60
N VAL A 460 -12.87 -29.11 19.93
CA VAL A 460 -13.00 -29.42 18.49
C VAL A 460 -12.76 -30.91 18.20
N PRO A 461 -13.56 -31.83 18.79
CA PRO A 461 -13.36 -33.27 18.65
C PRO A 461 -13.38 -33.75 17.19
N ASP A 462 -14.28 -33.20 16.38
CA ASP A 462 -14.51 -33.67 15.00
C ASP A 462 -13.33 -33.39 14.03
N LYS A 463 -12.40 -32.51 14.42
CA LYS A 463 -11.26 -32.09 13.58
C LYS A 463 -9.92 -32.65 14.06
N LEU A 464 -9.89 -33.31 15.23
CA LEU A 464 -8.66 -33.79 15.83
C LEU A 464 -8.38 -35.24 15.42
N PRO A 465 -7.18 -35.57 14.91
CA PRO A 465 -6.82 -36.95 14.65
C PRO A 465 -6.56 -37.71 15.95
N GLU A 466 -6.66 -39.04 15.86
CA GLU A 466 -6.33 -39.95 16.95
C GLU A 466 -4.91 -39.69 17.49
N PRO A 467 -4.74 -39.50 18.82
CA PRO A 467 -3.42 -39.28 19.39
C PRO A 467 -2.51 -40.49 19.17
N ASN A 468 -1.22 -40.23 18.97
CA ASN A 468 -0.23 -41.30 18.93
C ASN A 468 -0.09 -41.99 20.31
N ASN A 469 0.55 -43.16 20.35
CA ASN A 469 0.69 -43.93 21.59
C ASN A 469 1.37 -43.13 22.71
N THR A 470 2.31 -42.25 22.38
CA THR A 470 3.01 -41.37 23.34
C THR A 470 2.03 -40.42 24.02
N ILE A 471 1.23 -39.67 23.26
CA ILE A 471 0.22 -38.77 23.81
C ILE A 471 -0.82 -39.57 24.60
N LYS A 472 -1.29 -40.72 24.08
CA LYS A 472 -2.24 -41.58 24.79
C LYS A 472 -1.73 -42.00 26.17
N ASN A 473 -0.46 -42.39 26.27
CA ASN A 473 0.15 -42.75 27.54
C ASN A 473 0.27 -41.56 28.49
N HIS A 474 0.64 -40.37 27.99
CA HIS A 474 0.70 -39.15 28.79
C HIS A 474 -0.68 -38.70 29.30
N ILE A 475 -1.71 -38.77 28.45
CA ILE A 475 -3.09 -38.48 28.83
C ILE A 475 -3.56 -39.45 29.90
N LYS A 476 -3.32 -40.75 29.72
CA LYS A 476 -3.64 -41.78 30.72
C LYS A 476 -2.94 -41.50 32.05
N PHE A 477 -1.65 -41.16 32.02
CA PHE A 477 -0.89 -40.81 33.21
C PHE A 477 -1.48 -39.58 33.96
N ILE A 478 -1.96 -38.57 33.22
CA ILE A 478 -2.63 -37.40 33.81
C ILE A 478 -3.98 -37.79 34.45
N HIS A 479 -4.76 -38.65 33.78
CA HIS A 479 -6.03 -39.16 34.33
C HIS A 479 -5.82 -40.01 35.58
N ASP A 480 -4.90 -40.97 35.54
CA ASP A 480 -4.52 -41.80 36.69
C ASP A 480 -4.02 -40.93 37.84
N GLY A 481 -3.24 -39.88 37.51
CA GLY A 481 -2.80 -38.86 38.45
C GLY A 481 -3.97 -38.11 39.09
N CYS A 482 -5.00 -37.73 38.32
CA CYS A 482 -6.18 -37.03 38.80
C CYS A 482 -7.09 -37.90 39.69
N GLU A 483 -7.25 -39.18 39.37
CA GLU A 483 -8.08 -40.12 40.12
C GLU A 483 -7.45 -40.48 41.47
N ASN A 484 -6.12 -40.62 41.49
CA ASN A 484 -5.35 -40.99 42.67
C ASN A 484 -4.77 -39.79 43.43
N PHE A 485 -5.06 -38.55 43.01
CA PHE A 485 -4.50 -37.36 43.65
C PHE A 485 -5.13 -37.12 45.02
N ASN A 486 -4.35 -37.31 46.08
CA ASN A 486 -4.69 -36.80 47.40
C ASN A 486 -4.19 -35.34 47.48
N PHE A 487 -5.11 -34.38 47.68
CA PHE A 487 -4.81 -32.93 47.69
C PHE A 487 -3.83 -32.49 48.80
N ASP A 488 -3.53 -33.41 49.73
CA ASP A 488 -2.59 -33.25 50.84
C ASP A 488 -1.12 -33.56 50.46
N SER A 489 -0.81 -33.79 49.18
CA SER A 489 0.49 -34.33 48.76
C SER A 489 1.58 -33.26 48.54
N SER A 490 2.80 -33.58 49.00
CA SER A 490 4.06 -32.87 48.73
C SER A 490 4.46 -32.86 47.23
N ASN A 491 3.68 -33.50 46.35
CA ASN A 491 3.95 -33.61 44.93
C ASN A 491 3.42 -32.38 44.16
N THR A 492 4.10 -31.27 44.38
CA THR A 492 3.80 -29.97 43.74
C THR A 492 3.89 -30.01 42.21
N ALA A 493 4.65 -30.95 41.64
CA ALA A 493 4.80 -31.08 40.20
C ALA A 493 3.57 -31.67 39.52
N MET A 494 3.03 -32.77 40.07
CA MET A 494 1.77 -33.32 39.59
C MET A 494 0.62 -32.32 39.78
N LEU A 495 0.57 -31.60 40.91
CA LEU A 495 -0.42 -30.56 41.13
C LEU A 495 -0.41 -29.49 40.02
N ALA A 496 0.77 -29.02 39.62
CA ALA A 496 0.89 -28.03 38.54
C ALA A 496 0.36 -28.55 37.20
N VAL A 497 0.62 -29.82 36.87
CA VAL A 497 0.07 -30.48 35.67
C VAL A 497 -1.45 -30.58 35.76
N LEU A 498 -1.98 -31.03 36.89
CA LEU A 498 -3.42 -31.16 37.11
C LEU A 498 -4.15 -29.83 37.09
N ILE A 499 -3.53 -28.73 37.54
CA ILE A 499 -4.11 -27.39 37.40
C ILE A 499 -4.15 -26.97 35.93
N ASN A 500 -3.09 -27.24 35.17
CA ASN A 500 -3.03 -26.92 33.74
C ASN A 500 -4.03 -27.75 32.92
N ALA A 501 -4.11 -29.06 33.16
CA ALA A 501 -5.07 -29.97 32.53
C ALA A 501 -6.51 -29.74 33.04
N GLY A 502 -6.66 -29.41 34.33
CA GLY A 502 -7.94 -29.25 35.02
C GLY A 502 -8.69 -27.96 34.72
N ARG A 503 -8.04 -26.98 34.07
CA ARG A 503 -8.72 -25.91 33.32
C ARG A 503 -9.68 -26.46 32.26
N PHE A 504 -9.52 -27.74 31.89
CA PHE A 504 -10.23 -28.35 30.77
C PHE A 504 -11.18 -29.50 31.14
N LEU A 505 -11.02 -30.11 32.31
CA LEU A 505 -11.91 -31.16 32.81
C LEU A 505 -13.03 -30.55 33.67
N MET A 506 -14.30 -30.66 33.24
CA MET A 506 -15.47 -30.14 33.98
C MET A 506 -15.57 -30.65 35.43
N PHE A 507 -15.01 -31.83 35.73
CA PHE A 507 -15.05 -32.46 37.04
C PHE A 507 -13.93 -32.01 37.99
N THR A 508 -12.84 -31.41 37.49
CA THR A 508 -11.71 -30.98 38.33
C THR A 508 -11.86 -29.58 38.88
N THR A 509 -12.49 -28.64 38.17
CA THR A 509 -12.74 -27.29 38.71
C THR A 509 -13.55 -27.35 40.00
N THR A 510 -14.55 -28.23 40.09
CA THR A 510 -15.34 -28.43 41.32
C THR A 510 -14.60 -29.16 42.45
N LYS A 511 -13.65 -30.06 42.15
CA LYS A 511 -12.79 -30.69 43.18
C LYS A 511 -11.65 -29.78 43.66
N ILE A 512 -11.08 -28.98 42.76
CA ILE A 512 -10.00 -28.00 43.05
C ILE A 512 -10.58 -26.77 43.77
N GLU A 513 -11.77 -26.29 43.40
CA GLU A 513 -12.42 -25.14 44.06
C GLU A 513 -12.96 -25.45 45.46
N LYS A 514 -13.46 -26.68 45.70
CA LYS A 514 -13.92 -27.11 47.03
C LYS A 514 -12.81 -27.20 48.07
N ASN A 515 -11.55 -27.32 47.63
CA ASN A 515 -10.37 -27.42 48.47
C ASN A 515 -9.43 -26.20 48.29
N ARG A 516 -9.96 -25.01 48.03
CA ARG A 516 -9.14 -23.79 48.13
C ARG A 516 -8.58 -23.68 49.55
N PHE A 517 -7.27 -23.43 49.60
CA PHE A 517 -6.48 -23.09 50.78
C PHE A 517 -7.25 -22.21 51.79
N PRO A 518 -7.01 -22.35 53.11
CA PRO A 518 -7.42 -21.33 54.08
C PRO A 518 -6.87 -19.94 53.73
#